data_AF-A0A2E9QAW0-F1
#
_entry.id   AF-A0A2E9QAW0-F1
#
_cell.length_a   1.000
_cell.length_b   1.000
_cell.length_c   1.000
_cell.angle_alpha   90.00
_cell.angle_beta   90.00
_cell.angle_gamma   90.00
#
_symmetry.space_group_name_H-M   'P 1'
#
loop_
_entity.id
_entity.type
_entity.pdbx_description
1 polymer ?
#
loop_
_entity_poly.entity_id
_entity_poly.type
_entity_poly.pdbx_seq_one_letter_code
_entity_poly.pdbx_strand_id
1 'polypeptide(L)'
;MRPATVILLFLLLAGIAGCASSSAGITTSNVPLTGKNYRIVGNGKTQVDWWSFDVGLLGLPLQEPPIDKAVQELLQTHNGDALINLRYSTDRSIFLFMTRHRFTLQADVVKVQN
;
A
#
# COMPACT_ATOMS: atom_id res chain seq x y z
N MET A 1 -18.42 29.87 27.62
CA MET A 1 -18.28 29.63 26.16
C MET A 1 -19.66 29.24 25.63
N ARG A 2 -20.15 29.85 24.54
CA ARG A 2 -21.49 29.55 24.01
C ARG A 2 -21.54 28.07 23.55
N PRO A 3 -22.63 27.33 23.82
CA PRO A 3 -22.72 25.90 23.48
C PRO A 3 -22.52 25.66 21.97
N ALA A 4 -22.95 26.59 21.12
CA ALA A 4 -22.75 26.55 19.68
C ALA A 4 -21.26 26.53 19.26
N THR A 5 -20.38 27.20 20.00
CA THR A 5 -18.95 27.28 19.68
C THR A 5 -18.23 25.96 19.99
N VAL A 6 -18.67 25.26 21.04
CA VAL A 6 -18.15 23.94 21.42
C VAL A 6 -18.58 22.87 20.42
N ILE A 7 -19.84 22.92 19.98
CA ILE A 7 -20.39 22.00 18.96
C ILE A 7 -19.65 22.17 17.62
N LEU A 8 -19.40 23.41 17.19
CA LEU A 8 -18.66 23.69 15.95
C LEU A 8 -17.21 23.19 16.01
N LEU A 9 -16.53 23.39 17.15
CA LEU A 9 -15.17 22.89 17.36
C LEU A 9 -15.11 21.36 17.32
N PHE A 10 -16.09 20.68 17.93
CA PHE A 10 -16.18 19.22 17.95
C PHE A 10 -16.43 18.64 16.54
N LEU A 11 -17.28 19.28 15.74
CA LEU A 11 -17.51 18.92 14.32
C LEU A 11 -16.24 19.12 13.47
N LEU A 12 -15.50 20.21 13.71
CA LEU A 12 -14.23 20.45 13.02
C LEU A 12 -13.16 19.41 13.37
N LEU A 13 -13.06 19.03 14.65
CA LEU A 13 -12.15 17.97 15.10
C LEU A 13 -12.55 16.59 14.60
N ALA A 14 -13.84 16.30 14.45
CA ALA A 14 -14.31 15.03 13.89
C ALA A 14 -13.97 14.88 12.40
N GLY A 15 -13.93 15.99 11.64
CA GLY A 15 -13.63 15.97 10.21
C GLY A 15 -12.17 15.68 9.84
N ILE A 16 -11.23 15.88 10.76
CA ILE A 16 -9.78 15.65 10.54
C ILE A 16 -9.33 14.21 10.85
N ALA A 17 -10.21 13.33 11.33
CA ALA A 17 -9.89 11.96 11.73
C ALA A 17 -10.42 10.89 10.74
N GLY A 18 -10.54 11.22 9.45
CA GLY A 18 -10.97 10.27 8.43
C GLY A 18 -9.88 9.24 8.07
N CYS A 19 -9.97 8.04 8.65
CA CYS A 19 -9.22 6.90 8.16
C CYS A 19 -10.00 6.25 7.01
N ALA A 20 -9.50 6.37 5.77
CA ALA A 20 -10.11 5.75 4.60
C ALA A 20 -9.27 4.51 4.22
N SER A 21 -9.66 3.33 4.71
CA SER A 21 -9.05 2.09 4.21
C SER A 21 -9.44 1.91 2.74
N SER A 22 -8.46 1.68 1.86
CA SER A 22 -8.67 1.80 0.43
C SER A 22 -8.06 0.61 -0.30
N SER A 23 -8.81 -0.48 -0.36
CA SER A 23 -8.53 -1.65 -1.21
C SER A 23 -7.48 -2.64 -0.68
N ALA A 24 -7.88 -3.91 -0.70
CA ALA A 24 -7.01 -5.06 -0.51
C ALA A 24 -7.20 -6.01 -1.70
N GLY A 25 -6.13 -6.69 -2.10
CA GLY A 25 -6.19 -7.60 -3.22
C GLY A 25 -5.21 -8.76 -3.08
N ILE A 26 -5.50 -9.81 -3.83
CA ILE A 26 -4.66 -11.01 -3.92
C ILE A 26 -4.34 -11.27 -5.39
N THR A 27 -3.10 -11.64 -5.68
CA THR A 27 -2.69 -12.09 -7.01
C THR A 27 -1.76 -13.29 -6.90
N THR A 28 -1.87 -14.21 -7.85
CA THR A 28 -1.22 -15.52 -7.79
C THR A 28 0.29 -15.42 -8.03
N SER A 29 0.73 -14.56 -8.95
CA SER A 29 2.15 -14.31 -9.21
C SER A 29 2.36 -12.99 -9.96
N ASN A 30 3.56 -12.41 -9.84
CA ASN A 30 3.97 -11.27 -10.67
C ASN A 30 4.57 -11.69 -12.03
N VAL A 31 5.03 -12.93 -12.20
CA VAL A 31 5.63 -13.45 -13.44
C VAL A 31 4.89 -14.72 -13.88
N PRO A 32 4.70 -14.98 -15.18
CA PRO A 32 4.18 -16.28 -15.62
C PRO A 32 5.12 -17.42 -15.23
N LEU A 33 4.69 -18.26 -14.29
CA LEU A 33 5.41 -19.45 -13.81
C LEU A 33 4.86 -20.76 -14.41
N THR A 34 3.92 -20.68 -15.36
CA THR A 34 3.32 -21.86 -15.99
C THR A 34 4.38 -22.75 -16.63
N GLY A 35 4.46 -24.00 -16.18
CA GLY A 35 5.40 -25.00 -16.72
C GLY A 35 6.84 -24.89 -16.21
N LYS A 36 7.12 -24.03 -15.21
CA LYS A 36 8.45 -23.93 -14.59
C LYS A 36 8.46 -24.58 -13.20
N ASN A 37 9.51 -25.33 -12.89
CA ASN A 37 9.77 -25.77 -11.53
C ASN A 37 10.32 -24.59 -10.72
N TYR A 38 9.80 -24.39 -9.51
CA TYR A 38 10.27 -23.33 -8.62
C TYR A 38 10.35 -23.84 -7.19
N ARG A 39 11.24 -23.24 -6.42
CA ARG A 39 11.34 -23.46 -4.97
C ARG A 39 11.01 -22.18 -4.21
N ILE A 40 10.28 -22.30 -3.12
CA ILE A 40 10.04 -21.19 -2.21
C ILE A 40 11.33 -20.93 -1.43
N VAL A 41 11.86 -19.71 -1.50
CA VAL A 41 13.10 -19.30 -0.82
C VAL A 41 12.84 -18.47 0.43
N GLY A 42 11.66 -17.86 0.55
CA GLY A 42 11.25 -17.14 1.75
C GLY A 42 9.86 -16.55 1.63
N ASN A 43 9.33 -16.06 2.75
CA ASN A 43 8.16 -15.19 2.80
C ASN A 43 8.62 -13.82 3.27
N GLY A 44 8.10 -12.76 2.64
CA GLY A 44 8.47 -11.40 3.00
C GLY A 44 7.29 -10.46 3.02
N LYS A 45 7.41 -9.43 3.87
CA LYS A 45 6.47 -8.32 3.98
C LYS A 45 7.23 -7.02 3.84
N THR A 46 6.79 -6.16 2.93
CA THR A 46 7.28 -4.79 2.79
C THR A 46 6.13 -3.81 2.94
N GLN A 47 6.46 -2.59 3.35
CA GLN A 47 5.52 -1.50 3.48
C GLN A 47 6.15 -0.24 2.90
N VAL A 48 5.43 0.41 1.98
CA VAL A 48 5.86 1.66 1.36
C VAL A 48 4.77 2.70 1.54
N ASP A 49 5.17 3.95 1.71
CA ASP A 49 4.26 5.08 1.83
C ASP A 49 4.61 6.22 0.89
N TRP A 50 3.58 6.90 0.39
CA TRP A 50 3.69 8.09 -0.45
C TRP A 50 2.58 9.08 -0.12
N TRP A 51 2.76 10.30 -0.57
CA TRP A 51 1.82 11.39 -0.32
C TRP A 51 1.17 11.84 -1.64
N SER A 52 -0.14 12.08 -1.60
CA SER A 52 -0.86 12.81 -2.63
C SER A 52 -1.47 14.07 -2.05
N PHE A 53 -1.68 15.06 -2.92
CA PHE A 53 -2.41 16.27 -2.59
C PHE A 53 -3.81 16.14 -3.20
N ASP A 54 -4.82 16.05 -2.34
CA ASP A 54 -6.20 15.83 -2.77
C ASP A 54 -7.04 17.06 -2.40
N VAL A 55 -7.60 17.72 -3.41
CA VAL A 55 -8.50 18.87 -3.24
C VAL A 55 -9.86 18.51 -3.82
N GLY A 56 -10.80 18.18 -2.94
CA GLY A 56 -12.15 17.78 -3.34
C GLY A 56 -12.14 16.50 -4.19
N LEU A 57 -12.49 16.62 -5.48
CA LEU A 57 -12.54 15.50 -6.43
C LEU A 57 -11.23 15.30 -7.22
N LEU A 58 -10.27 16.22 -7.09
CA LEU A 58 -9.00 16.19 -7.83
C LEU A 58 -7.89 15.72 -6.90
N GLY A 59 -7.37 14.52 -7.16
CA GLY A 59 -6.16 13.99 -6.50
C GLY A 59 -4.95 14.15 -7.41
N LEU A 60 -3.97 14.94 -6.97
CA LEU A 60 -2.68 15.09 -7.62
C LEU A 60 -1.64 14.23 -6.87
N PRO A 61 -1.14 13.13 -7.48
CA PRO A 61 -0.06 12.38 -6.87
C PRO A 61 1.21 13.25 -6.87
N LEU A 62 1.71 13.59 -5.69
CA LEU A 62 2.97 14.35 -5.55
C LEU A 62 4.18 13.44 -5.84
N GLN A 63 3.98 12.13 -5.72
CA GLN A 63 5.00 11.10 -5.90
C GLN A 63 4.39 9.92 -6.64
N GLU A 64 5.19 9.28 -7.47
CA GLU A 64 4.80 8.03 -8.14
C GLU A 64 4.68 6.90 -7.11
N PRO A 65 3.64 6.05 -7.18
CA PRO A 65 3.43 4.98 -6.21
C PRO A 65 4.62 3.99 -6.26
N PRO A 66 5.39 3.83 -5.17
CA PRO A 66 6.63 3.05 -5.18
C PRO A 66 6.40 1.53 -5.07
N ILE A 67 5.47 0.99 -5.87
CA ILE A 67 5.11 -0.44 -5.87
C ILE A 67 6.27 -1.28 -6.41
N ASP A 68 6.96 -0.79 -7.46
CA ASP A 68 8.10 -1.50 -8.03
C ASP A 68 9.24 -1.64 -7.03
N LYS A 69 9.46 -0.62 -6.20
CA LYS A 69 10.46 -0.66 -5.12
C LYS A 69 10.11 -1.72 -4.08
N ALA A 70 8.83 -1.82 -3.70
CA ALA A 70 8.36 -2.84 -2.78
C ALA A 70 8.60 -4.27 -3.33
N VAL A 71 8.30 -4.50 -4.61
CA VAL A 71 8.55 -5.79 -5.26
C VAL A 71 10.05 -6.10 -5.33
N GLN A 72 10.86 -5.12 -5.74
CA GLN A 72 12.30 -5.27 -5.89
C GLN A 72 12.99 -5.53 -4.54
N GLU A 73 12.57 -4.84 -3.47
CA GLU A 73 13.07 -5.04 -2.12
C GLU A 73 12.84 -6.49 -1.64
N LEU A 74 11.65 -7.04 -1.86
CA LEU A 74 11.33 -8.43 -1.50
C LEU A 74 12.18 -9.44 -2.28
N LEU A 75 12.36 -9.22 -3.58
CA LEU A 75 13.19 -10.08 -4.43
C LEU A 75 14.67 -10.04 -4.00
N GLN A 76 15.20 -8.85 -3.72
CA GLN A 76 16.59 -8.66 -3.29
C GLN A 76 16.84 -9.25 -1.90
N THR A 77 15.92 -9.06 -0.96
CA THR A 77 16.06 -9.56 0.43
C THR A 77 16.18 -11.08 0.49
N HIS A 78 15.41 -11.79 -0.35
CA HIS A 78 15.36 -13.25 -0.34
C HIS A 78 16.10 -13.90 -1.53
N ASN A 79 16.80 -13.13 -2.36
CA ASN A 79 17.54 -13.61 -3.54
C ASN A 79 16.71 -14.52 -4.46
N GLY A 80 15.44 -14.15 -4.67
CA GLY A 80 14.51 -14.87 -5.54
C GLY A 80 14.26 -14.16 -6.87
N ASP A 81 13.65 -14.91 -7.80
CA ASP A 81 13.43 -14.47 -9.18
C ASP A 81 11.98 -14.03 -9.43
N ALA A 82 11.03 -14.50 -8.61
CA ALA A 82 9.62 -14.17 -8.73
C ALA A 82 8.90 -14.14 -7.38
N LEU A 83 7.74 -13.48 -7.35
CA LEU A 83 6.83 -13.46 -6.22
C LEU A 83 5.57 -14.28 -6.57
N ILE A 84 5.10 -15.08 -5.62
CA ILE A 84 3.82 -15.78 -5.69
C ILE A 84 2.96 -15.45 -4.47
N ASN A 85 1.66 -15.71 -4.57
CA ASN A 85 0.71 -15.50 -3.48
C ASN A 85 0.81 -14.08 -2.90
N LEU A 86 0.86 -13.08 -3.79
CA LEU A 86 0.98 -11.68 -3.40
C LEU A 86 -0.34 -11.23 -2.79
N ARG A 87 -0.26 -10.60 -1.62
CA ARG A 87 -1.37 -10.02 -0.88
C ARG A 87 -1.01 -8.58 -0.60
N TYR A 88 -1.81 -7.66 -1.10
CA TYR A 88 -1.60 -6.24 -0.86
C TYR A 88 -2.78 -5.63 -0.11
N SER A 89 -2.47 -4.63 0.71
CA SER A 89 -3.45 -3.79 1.40
C SER A 89 -2.99 -2.35 1.28
N THR A 90 -3.89 -1.45 0.91
CA THR A 90 -3.61 -0.02 0.86
C THR A 90 -4.46 0.72 1.88
N ASP A 91 -3.80 1.37 2.83
CA ASP A 91 -4.41 2.24 3.81
C ASP A 91 -4.25 3.69 3.33
N ARG A 92 -5.31 4.50 3.42
CA ARG A 92 -5.22 5.94 3.16
C ARG A 92 -5.61 6.72 4.41
N SER A 93 -4.77 7.69 4.76
CA SER A 93 -5.03 8.63 5.85
C SER A 93 -5.14 10.02 5.26
N ILE A 94 -6.33 10.60 5.34
CA ILE A 94 -6.63 11.90 4.73
C ILE A 94 -6.50 12.96 5.82
N PHE A 95 -5.59 13.91 5.60
CA PHE A 95 -5.33 15.06 6.47
C PHE A 95 -5.61 16.34 5.69
N LEU A 96 -6.86 16.83 5.76
CA LEU A 96 -7.34 18.01 5.05
C LEU A 96 -7.14 17.91 3.53
N PHE A 97 -6.03 18.42 3.01
CA PHE A 97 -5.68 18.42 1.58
C PHE A 97 -4.54 17.46 1.23
N MET A 98 -3.96 16.77 2.22
CA MET A 98 -2.90 15.81 1.99
C MET A 98 -3.38 14.42 2.36
N THR A 99 -3.19 13.47 1.46
CA THR A 99 -3.49 12.07 1.70
C THR A 99 -2.21 11.29 1.76
N ARG A 100 -1.99 10.60 2.88
CA ARG A 100 -0.94 9.61 3.01
C ARG A 100 -1.46 8.27 2.56
N HIS A 101 -0.81 7.67 1.57
CA HIS A 101 -1.08 6.31 1.12
C HIS A 101 -0.02 5.39 1.71
N ARG A 102 -0.46 4.27 2.26
CA ARG A 102 0.40 3.25 2.84
C ARG A 102 0.05 1.92 2.19
N PHE A 103 0.95 1.40 1.39
CA PHE A 103 0.82 0.12 0.71
C PHE A 103 1.64 -0.93 1.44
N THR A 104 0.98 -1.99 1.88
CA THR A 104 1.61 -3.15 2.48
C THR A 104 1.53 -4.30 1.50
N LEU A 105 2.67 -4.90 1.15
CA LEU A 105 2.76 -6.06 0.27
C LEU A 105 3.34 -7.25 1.04
N GLN A 106 2.66 -8.38 0.98
CA GLN A 106 3.09 -9.67 1.52
C GLN A 106 3.15 -10.67 0.38
N ALA A 107 4.24 -11.40 0.24
CA ALA A 107 4.37 -12.39 -0.81
C ALA A 107 5.34 -13.50 -0.43
N ASP A 108 5.18 -14.65 -1.09
CA ASP A 108 6.15 -15.73 -1.05
C ASP A 108 7.14 -15.52 -2.19
N VAL A 109 8.43 -15.48 -1.85
CA VAL A 109 9.52 -15.33 -2.80
C VAL A 109 9.93 -16.70 -3.30
N VAL A 110 9.99 -16.86 -4.63
CA VAL A 110 10.39 -18.11 -5.27
C VAL A 110 11.62 -17.90 -6.14
N LYS A 111 12.40 -18.97 -6.27
CA LYS A 111 13.53 -19.07 -7.19
C LYS A 111 13.20 -20.10 -8.25
N VAL A 112 13.33 -19.71 -9.52
CA VAL A 112 13.01 -20.59 -10.64
C VAL A 112 14.17 -21.55 -10.81
N GLN A 113 13.88 -22.85 -10.81
CA GLN A 113 14.86 -23.87 -11.12
C GLN A 113 14.79 -24.14 -12.62
N ASN A 114 15.92 -23.92 -13.29
CA ASN A 114 16.11 -24.24 -14.71
C ASN A 114 16.41 -25.73 -14.87
#